data_AF-A0A9J6AVN7-F1
#
_entry.id   AF-A0A9J6AVN7-F1
#
_cell.length_a   1.000
_cell.length_b   1.000
_cell.length_c   1.000
_cell.angle_alpha   90.00
_cell.angle_beta   90.00
_cell.angle_gamma   90.00
#
_symmetry.space_group_name_H-M   'P 1'
#
loop_
_entity.id
_entity.type
_entity.pdbx_description
1 polymer ?
#
loop_
_entity_poly.entity_id
_entity_poly.type
_entity_poly.pdbx_seq_one_letter_code
_entity_poly.pdbx_strand_id
1 'polypeptide(L)'
;MGKGGSDENMAAWLLGVNTLKIQPFNLPALGPHDVRVRMKAVGICGSDVHYLKTMRCADFVVKEPMVIGHECAGIIEEVGSEVRHWFLEIV
;
A
#
# COMPACT_ATOMS: atom_id res chain seq x y z
N MET A 1 11.96 -12.34 -21.44
CA MET A 1 11.34 -13.45 -20.68
C MET A 1 11.12 -12.98 -19.25
N GLY A 2 9.89 -12.54 -18.94
CA GLY A 2 9.53 -12.04 -17.61
C GLY A 2 9.61 -13.16 -16.58
N LYS A 3 10.25 -12.88 -15.45
CA LYS A 3 10.20 -13.77 -14.29
C LYS A 3 8.81 -13.65 -13.68
N GLY A 4 7.91 -14.55 -14.05
CA GLY A 4 6.62 -14.74 -13.39
C GLY A 4 6.79 -15.44 -12.05
N GLY A 5 7.37 -14.74 -11.07
CA GLY A 5 7.20 -15.06 -9.66
C GLY A 5 6.07 -14.18 -9.14
N SER A 6 5.08 -14.75 -8.44
CA SER A 6 4.18 -13.95 -7.63
C SER A 6 5.03 -13.31 -6.53
N ASP A 7 5.52 -12.09 -6.76
CA ASP A 7 6.30 -11.38 -5.77
C ASP A 7 5.38 -11.08 -4.58
N GLU A 8 5.54 -11.86 -3.53
CA GLU A 8 4.81 -11.72 -2.28
C GLU A 8 5.58 -10.76 -1.37
N ASN A 9 4.89 -9.82 -0.75
CA ASN A 9 5.46 -8.90 0.23
C ASN A 9 4.59 -8.85 1.49
N MET A 10 5.15 -8.43 2.62
CA MET A 10 4.37 -8.28 3.85
C MET A 10 3.67 -6.92 3.89
N ALA A 11 2.42 -6.90 4.34
CA ALA A 11 1.62 -5.69 4.51
C ALA A 11 0.91 -5.67 5.87
N ALA A 12 0.55 -4.47 6.33
CA ALA A 12 -0.25 -4.28 7.54
C ALA A 12 -1.74 -4.33 7.18
N TRP A 13 -2.38 -5.46 7.47
CA TRP A 13 -3.78 -5.73 7.19
C TRP A 13 -4.68 -5.39 8.37
N LEU A 14 -5.64 -4.52 8.13
CA LEU A 14 -6.75 -4.25 9.02
C LEU A 14 -7.88 -5.25 8.72
N LEU A 15 -8.11 -6.18 9.65
CA LEU A 15 -9.07 -7.28 9.49
C LEU A 15 -10.38 -7.04 10.25
N GLY A 16 -10.40 -6.06 11.15
CA GLY A 16 -11.50 -5.78 12.06
C GLY A 16 -11.10 -4.75 13.11
N VAL A 17 -12.05 -4.39 13.98
CA VAL A 17 -11.80 -3.44 15.08
C VAL A 17 -10.65 -3.95 15.95
N ASN A 18 -9.65 -3.09 16.16
CA ASN A 18 -8.41 -3.36 16.89
C ASN A 18 -7.66 -4.63 16.43
N THR A 19 -7.87 -5.04 15.17
CA THR A 19 -7.26 -6.25 14.61
C THR A 19 -6.40 -5.89 13.41
N LEU A 20 -5.16 -5.49 13.71
CA LEU A 20 -4.11 -5.26 12.72
C LEU A 20 -3.14 -6.44 12.70
N LYS A 21 -2.86 -7.01 11.53
CA LYS A 21 -1.90 -8.12 11.38
C LYS A 21 -0.95 -7.86 10.24
N ILE A 22 0.30 -8.27 10.41
CA ILE A 22 1.27 -8.32 9.32
C ILE A 22 1.04 -9.65 8.58
N GLN A 23 0.55 -9.57 7.34
CA GLN A 23 0.27 -10.74 6.51
C GLN A 23 0.76 -10.52 5.08
N PRO A 24 0.96 -11.58 4.31
CA PRO A 24 1.41 -11.44 2.94
C PRO A 24 0.40 -10.71 2.03
N PHE A 25 0.93 -10.07 1.00
CA PHE A 25 0.21 -9.35 -0.05
C PHE A 25 0.87 -9.68 -1.38
N ASN A 26 0.06 -10.18 -2.32
CA ASN A 26 0.53 -10.49 -3.66
C ASN A 26 0.68 -9.19 -4.44
N LEU A 27 1.90 -8.85 -4.85
CA LEU A 27 2.13 -7.65 -5.62
C LEU A 27 1.48 -7.80 -7.01
N PRO A 28 0.70 -6.81 -7.45
CA PRO A 28 0.18 -6.81 -8.81
C PRO A 28 1.32 -6.69 -9.83
N ALA A 29 1.06 -7.16 -11.04
CA ALA A 29 1.95 -6.92 -12.17
C ALA A 29 2.13 -5.41 -12.40
N LEU A 30 3.35 -5.00 -12.73
CA LEU A 30 3.65 -3.61 -13.02
C LEU A 30 3.04 -3.20 -14.37
N GLY A 31 2.10 -2.26 -14.36
CA GLY A 31 1.51 -1.70 -15.57
C GLY A 31 2.48 -0.77 -16.32
N PRO A 32 2.20 -0.44 -17.59
CA PRO A 32 3.07 0.40 -18.41
C PRO A 32 3.25 1.83 -17.87
N HIS A 33 2.29 2.34 -17.09
CA HIS A 33 2.32 3.67 -16.48
C HIS A 33 2.62 3.66 -14.97
N ASP A 34 2.83 2.49 -14.38
CA ASP A 34 3.01 2.36 -12.94
C ASP A 34 4.49 2.48 -12.54
N VAL A 35 4.73 2.76 -11.26
CA VAL A 35 6.05 2.63 -10.64
C VAL A 35 5.96 1.68 -9.46
N ARG A 36 6.93 0.77 -9.32
CA ARG A 36 7.08 -0.09 -8.14
C ARG A 36 7.98 0.61 -7.15
N VAL A 37 7.45 0.91 -5.98
CA VAL A 37 8.20 1.59 -4.93
C VAL A 37 8.47 0.62 -3.79
N ARG A 38 9.75 0.40 -3.48
CA ARG A 38 10.16 -0.30 -2.28
C ARG A 38 10.03 0.64 -1.08
N MET A 39 9.00 0.40 -0.28
CA MET A 39 8.68 1.19 0.90
C MET A 39 9.84 1.23 1.91
N LYS A 40 10.09 2.42 2.46
CA LYS A 40 11.13 2.65 3.48
C LYS A 40 10.56 3.18 4.78
N ALA A 41 9.57 4.04 4.69
CA ALA A 41 8.87 4.59 5.86
C ALA A 41 7.40 4.83 5.51
N VAL A 42 6.55 4.69 6.52
CA VAL A 42 5.13 5.04 6.47
C VAL A 42 4.79 5.75 7.77
N GLY A 43 4.28 6.97 7.68
CA GLY A 43 3.72 7.73 8.79
C GLY A 43 2.36 7.18 9.19
N ILE A 44 1.98 7.44 10.45
CA ILE A 44 0.66 7.08 10.98
C ILE A 44 -0.12 8.37 11.19
N CYS A 45 -1.27 8.45 10.54
CA CYS A 45 -2.20 9.55 10.66
C CYS A 45 -3.33 9.24 11.66
N GLY A 46 -4.05 10.29 12.08
CA GLY A 46 -5.25 10.13 12.91
C GLY A 46 -6.36 9.32 12.22
N SER A 47 -6.44 9.37 10.89
CA SER A 47 -7.38 8.57 10.08
C SER A 47 -7.06 7.07 10.16
N ASP A 48 -5.79 6.68 10.13
CA ASP A 48 -5.38 5.28 10.29
C ASP A 48 -5.84 4.72 11.64
N VAL A 49 -5.68 5.52 12.71
CA VAL A 49 -6.15 5.18 14.05
C VAL A 49 -7.68 5.12 14.12
N HIS A 50 -8.39 5.98 13.39
CA HIS A 50 -9.86 5.96 13.33
C HIS A 50 -10.35 4.65 12.68
N TYR A 51 -9.72 4.24 11.58
CA TYR A 51 -10.01 2.97 10.93
C TYR A 51 -9.69 1.78 11.85
N LEU A 52 -8.53 1.78 12.51
CA LEU A 52 -8.18 0.72 13.46
C LEU A 52 -9.24 0.55 14.56
N LYS A 53 -9.73 1.65 15.12
CA LYS A 53 -10.67 1.64 16.25
C LYS A 53 -12.11 1.37 15.85
N THR A 54 -12.52 1.73 14.64
CA THR A 54 -13.95 1.78 14.27
C THR A 54 -14.30 1.12 12.94
N MET A 55 -13.31 0.65 12.16
CA MET A 55 -13.48 0.17 10.78
C MET A 55 -14.18 1.18 9.87
N ARG A 56 -14.06 2.47 10.18
CA ARG A 56 -14.57 3.58 9.38
C ARG A 56 -13.72 4.81 9.56
N CYS A 57 -13.94 5.83 8.73
CA CYS A 57 -13.50 7.20 8.95
C CYS A 57 -14.52 8.11 8.24
N ALA A 58 -15.24 8.94 9.01
CA ALA A 58 -16.44 9.63 8.51
C ALA A 58 -17.44 8.64 7.87
N ASP A 59 -17.82 8.86 6.61
CA ASP A 59 -18.75 8.02 5.84
C ASP A 59 -18.08 6.84 5.13
N PHE A 60 -16.75 6.76 5.18
CA PHE A 60 -15.99 5.66 4.58
C PHE A 60 -15.94 4.47 5.54
N VAL A 61 -16.55 3.35 5.14
CA VAL A 61 -16.63 2.12 5.94
C VAL A 61 -15.80 1.02 5.29
N VAL A 62 -14.93 0.40 6.08
CA VAL A 62 -14.12 -0.75 5.66
C VAL A 62 -15.02 -1.99 5.71
N LYS A 63 -15.38 -2.51 4.53
CA LYS A 63 -16.29 -3.66 4.38
C LYS A 63 -15.56 -5.00 4.22
N GLU A 64 -14.28 -4.95 3.92
CA GLU A 64 -13.41 -6.11 3.69
C GLU A 64 -11.99 -5.81 4.21
N PRO A 65 -11.14 -6.83 4.43
CA PRO A 65 -9.75 -6.64 4.84
C PRO A 65 -9.02 -5.59 3.99
N MET A 66 -8.33 -4.65 4.66
CA MET A 66 -7.71 -3.50 3.99
C MET A 66 -6.25 -3.34 4.42
N VAL A 67 -5.34 -3.09 3.47
CA VAL A 67 -3.98 -2.64 3.78
C VAL A 67 -4.00 -1.16 4.17
N ILE A 68 -3.40 -0.80 5.29
CA ILE A 68 -3.43 0.57 5.85
C ILE A 68 -2.11 1.32 5.65
N GLY A 69 -2.16 2.65 5.77
CA GLY A 69 -1.03 3.56 5.63
C GLY A 69 -1.06 4.31 4.29
N HIS A 70 -1.01 5.63 4.36
CA HIS A 70 -1.11 6.51 3.19
C HIS A 70 -0.06 7.63 3.16
N GLU A 71 0.75 7.77 4.21
CA GLU A 71 1.81 8.76 4.33
C GLU A 71 3.18 8.10 4.15
N CYS A 72 3.56 7.69 2.94
CA CYS A 72 4.70 6.79 2.72
C CYS A 72 5.83 7.39 1.88
N ALA A 73 7.07 6.98 2.17
CA ALA A 73 8.25 7.29 1.36
C ALA A 73 9.05 6.01 1.06
N GLY A 74 9.66 5.96 -0.12
CA GLY A 74 10.42 4.79 -0.56
C GLY A 74 11.35 5.07 -1.73
N ILE A 75 11.90 3.99 -2.28
CA ILE A 75 12.83 4.02 -3.41
C ILE A 75 12.14 3.36 -4.60
N ILE A 76 12.14 4.02 -5.76
CA ILE A 76 11.65 3.43 -7.01
C ILE A 76 12.55 2.25 -7.36
N GLU A 77 11.97 1.06 -7.45
CA GLU A 77 12.66 -0.20 -7.75
C GLU A 77 12.48 -0.59 -9.22
N GLU A 78 11.28 -0.37 -9.78
CA GLU A 78 10.95 -0.63 -11.18
C GLU A 78 10.00 0.44 -11.72
N VAL A 79 10.04 0.68 -13.03
CA VAL A 79 9.16 1.62 -13.75
C VAL A 79 8.54 0.96 -14.97
N GLY A 80 7.27 1.26 -15.23
CA GLY A 80 6.57 0.81 -16.43
C GLY A 80 7.19 1.39 -17.71
N SER A 81 6.95 0.72 -18.84
CA SER A 81 7.56 1.05 -20.14
C SER A 81 7.19 2.43 -20.69
N GLU A 82 6.08 3.00 -20.24
CA GLU A 82 5.53 4.27 -20.71
C GLU A 82 5.73 5.41 -19.70
N VAL A 83 6.37 5.15 -18.56
CA VAL A 83 6.73 6.22 -17.64
C VAL A 83 7.88 7.04 -18.26
N ARG A 84 7.80 8.38 -18.18
CA ARG A 84 8.79 9.31 -18.76
C ARG A 84 9.35 10.32 -17.76
N HIS A 85 8.58 10.64 -16.74
CA HIS A 85 8.96 11.51 -15.64
C HIS A 85 8.38 10.93 -14.34
N TRP A 86 9.18 10.92 -13.28
CA TRP A 86 8.72 10.50 -11.97
C TRP A 86 9.37 11.39 -10.91
N PHE A 87 8.52 12.19 -10.28
CA PHE A 87 8.80 12.89 -9.03
C PHE A 87 7.66 12.51 -8.09
N LEU A 88 7.96 11.80 -7.00
CA LEU A 88 6.97 11.43 -6.01
C LEU A 88 6.92 12.54 -4.97
N GLU A 89 5.97 13.47 -5.11
CA GLU A 89 5.60 14.38 -4.03
C GLU A 89 4.47 13.72 -3.25
N ILE A 90 4.77 13.34 -2.01
CA ILE A 90 3.83 12.69 -1.11
C ILE A 90 2.98 13.81 -0.49
N VAL A 91 1.74 13.96 -0.96
CA VAL A 91 0.71 14.78 -0.30
C VAL A 91 -0.47 13.92 0.08
#